data_AF-A0A4Y5Z043-F1
#
_entry.id   AF-A0A4Y5Z043-F1
#
_cell.length_a   1.000
_cell.length_b   1.000
_cell.length_c   1.000
_cell.angle_alpha   90.00
_cell.angle_beta   90.00
_cell.angle_gamma   90.00
#
_symmetry.space_group_name_H-M   'P 1'
#
loop_
_entity.id
_entity.type
_entity.pdbx_description
1 polymer ?
#
loop_
_entity_poly.entity_id
_entity_poly.type
_entity_poly.pdbx_seq_one_letter_code
_entity_poly.pdbx_strand_id
1 'polypeptide(L)' 'MSGSPIKARLIAEIPVERVDFASGEGAAWPVIGDIVELDQGFTGPNGQPMGMVVCFNDDRSVRWAADVLDSEIELLS' A
#
# COMPACT_ATOMS: atom_id res chain seq x y z
N MET A 1 -12.99 16.97 8.85
CA MET A 1 -13.55 16.40 7.61
C MET A 1 -13.07 14.96 7.52
N SER A 2 -13.93 13.96 7.69
CA SER A 2 -13.55 12.57 7.42
C SER A 2 -13.84 12.29 5.94
N GLY A 3 -12.84 12.50 5.09
CA GLY A 3 -12.88 11.95 3.74
C GLY A 3 -12.81 10.43 3.84
N SER A 4 -13.53 9.72 2.97
CA SER A 4 -13.31 8.28 2.81
C SER A 4 -11.86 8.04 2.41
N PRO A 5 -11.19 6.99 2.93
CA PRO A 5 -9.83 6.67 2.53
C PRO A 5 -9.76 6.46 1.01
N ILE A 6 -8.70 6.97 0.39
CA ILE A 6 -8.45 6.81 -1.03
C ILE A 6 -8.06 5.36 -1.28
N LYS A 7 -8.80 4.68 -2.15
CA LYS A 7 -8.52 3.28 -2.50
C LYS A 7 -7.73 3.19 -3.79
N ALA A 8 -6.85 2.21 -3.84
CA ALA A 8 -6.10 1.87 -5.04
C ALA A 8 -6.01 0.34 -5.20
N ARG A 9 -5.69 -0.09 -6.42
CA ARG A 9 -5.35 -1.47 -6.74
C ARG A 9 -3.86 -1.58 -6.98
N LEU A 10 -3.22 -2.57 -6.39
CA LEU A 10 -1.83 -2.90 -6.68
C LEU A 10 -1.72 -3.49 -8.10
N ILE A 11 -0.89 -2.91 -8.96
CA ILE A 11 -0.71 -3.34 -10.37
C ILE A 11 0.71 -3.82 -10.68
N ALA A 12 1.59 -3.85 -9.69
CA ALA A 12 2.97 -4.32 -9.81
C ALA A 12 3.39 -5.18 -8.60
N GLU A 13 4.44 -5.98 -8.77
CA GLU A 13 5.07 -6.68 -7.66
C GLU A 13 5.83 -5.68 -6.78
N ILE A 14 5.65 -5.77 -5.47
CA ILE A 14 6.36 -4.93 -4.50
C ILE A 14 7.59 -5.68 -3.98
N PRO A 15 8.80 -5.12 -4.13
CA PRO A 15 10.02 -5.63 -3.52
C PRO A 15 9.89 -5.80 -2.02
N VAL A 16 10.45 -6.89 -1.50
CA VAL A 16 10.38 -7.31 -0.10
C VAL A 16 10.88 -6.22 0.86
N GLU A 17 11.90 -5.46 0.46
CA GLU A 17 12.50 -4.39 1.26
C GLU A 17 11.57 -3.19 1.49
N ARG A 18 10.47 -3.09 0.73
CA ARG A 18 9.46 -2.03 0.87
C ARG A 18 8.24 -2.48 1.68
N VAL A 19 8.20 -3.74 2.12
CA VAL A 19 7.11 -4.28 2.95
C VAL A 19 7.42 -4.03 4.43
N ASP A 20 6.46 -3.44 5.15
CA ASP A 20 6.54 -3.28 6.59
C ASP A 20 5.97 -4.52 7.31
N PHE A 21 6.87 -5.39 7.74
CA PHE A 21 6.54 -6.61 8.49
C PHE A 21 6.10 -6.36 9.93
N ALA A 22 6.30 -5.16 10.48
CA ALA A 22 5.88 -4.83 11.84
C ALA A 22 4.40 -4.43 11.91
N SER A 23 3.84 -3.94 10.80
CA SER A 23 2.48 -3.38 10.75
C SER A 23 1.40 -4.38 10.32
N GLY A 24 1.74 -5.61 9.91
CA GLY A 24 0.80 -6.63 9.42
C GLY A 24 0.91 -7.98 10.11
N GLU A 25 0.35 -9.02 9.49
CA GLU A 25 0.34 -10.40 10.02
C GLU A 25 1.72 -11.11 9.93
N GLY A 26 2.78 -10.39 9.55
CA GLY A 26 4.16 -10.86 9.46
C GLY A 26 4.47 -11.81 8.29
N ALA A 27 3.48 -12.57 7.79
CA ALA A 27 3.64 -13.53 6.69
C ALA A 27 2.81 -13.20 5.44
N ALA A 28 1.99 -12.14 5.49
CA ALA A 28 1.18 -11.73 4.36
C ALA A 28 2.01 -10.93 3.35
N TRP A 29 1.92 -11.33 2.09
CA TRP A 29 2.68 -10.74 0.99
C TRP A 29 1.76 -9.90 0.09
N PRO A 30 2.22 -8.74 -0.39
CA PRO A 30 1.50 -8.00 -1.42
C PRO A 30 1.35 -8.83 -2.69
N VAL A 31 0.15 -8.87 -3.25
CA VAL A 31 -0.13 -9.55 -4.52
C VAL A 31 -0.80 -8.58 -5.49
N ILE A 32 -0.39 -8.62 -6.77
CA ILE A 32 -1.05 -7.85 -7.83
C ILE A 32 -2.55 -8.11 -7.79
N GLY A 33 -3.33 -7.03 -7.79
CA GLY A 33 -4.79 -7.06 -7.67
C GLY A 33 -5.31 -6.74 -6.27
N ASP A 34 -4.46 -6.78 -5.23
CA ASP A 34 -4.82 -6.38 -3.87
C ASP A 34 -5.41 -4.96 -3.86
N ILE A 35 -6.47 -4.77 -3.06
CA ILE A 35 -7.06 -3.46 -2.81
C ILE A 35 -6.41 -2.88 -1.57
N VAL A 36 -5.92 -1.66 -1.69
CA VAL A 36 -5.19 -0.97 -0.64
C VAL A 36 -5.77 0.41 -0.39
N GLU A 37 -5.52 0.94 0.80
CA GLU A 37 -5.82 2.32 1.15
C GLU A 37 -4.53 3.13 1.18
N LEU A 38 -4.56 4.33 0.59
CA LEU A 38 -3.45 5.27 0.60
C LEU A 38 -3.44 6.01 1.94
N ASP A 39 -2.34 5.92 2.68
CA ASP A 39 -2.21 6.60 3.98
C ASP A 39 -1.50 7.95 3.84
N GLN A 40 -0.24 7.93 3.38
CA GLN A 40 0.58 9.12 3.24
C GLN A 40 1.48 9.06 2.00
N GLY A 41 1.60 10.19 1.29
CA GLY A 41 2.56 10.37 0.20
C GLY A 41 3.88 10.95 0.69
N PHE A 42 4.99 10.54 0.08
CA PHE A 42 6.33 11.05 0.38
C PHE A 42 7.25 10.97 -0.85
N THR A 43 8.42 11.58 -0.76
CA THR A 43 9.44 11.50 -1.82
C THR A 43 10.45 10.43 -1.48
N GLY A 44 10.59 9.42 -2.35
CA GLY A 44 11.56 8.35 -2.18
C GLY A 44 13.02 8.80 -2.30
N PRO A 45 14.00 7.95 -1.96
CA PRO A 45 15.43 8.28 -1.96
C PRO A 45 15.98 8.83 -3.28
N ASN A 46 15.36 8.48 -4.41
CA ASN A 46 15.76 8.90 -5.76
C ASN A 46 14.92 10.08 -6.30
N GLY A 47 14.15 10.77 -5.45
CA GLY A 47 13.26 11.86 -5.88
C GLY A 47 11.94 11.38 -6.52
N GLN A 48 11.66 10.08 -6.48
CA GLN A 48 10.45 9.51 -7.06
C GLN A 48 9.24 9.73 -6.13
N PRO A 49 8.04 10.01 -6.67
CA PRO A 49 6.83 10.07 -5.87
C PRO A 49 6.49 8.67 -5.35
N MET A 50 6.29 8.57 -4.05
CA MET A 50 5.96 7.35 -3.34
C MET A 50 4.79 7.58 -2.39
N GLY A 51 4.18 6.50 -1.94
CA GLY A 51 3.24 6.53 -0.84
C GLY A 51 3.25 5.25 -0.04
N MET A 52 2.79 5.33 1.20
CA MET A 52 2.52 4.17 2.02
C MET A 52 1.09 3.70 1.76
N VAL A 53 0.93 2.41 1.49
CA VAL A 53 -0.37 1.77 1.33
C VAL A 53 -0.58 0.69 2.37
N VAL A 54 -1.84 0.50 2.74
CA VAL A 54 -2.25 -0.49 3.73
C VAL A 54 -3.30 -1.41 3.11
N CYS A 55 -3.04 -2.71 3.13
CA CYS A 55 -4.02 -3.73 2.80
C CYS A 55 -4.69 -4.22 4.08
N PHE A 56 -6.02 -4.30 4.08
CA PHE A 56 -6.81 -4.74 5.22
C PHE A 56 -7.48 -6.08 4.93
N ASN A 57 -7.65 -6.89 5.97
CA ASN A 57 -8.58 -8.01 5.96
C ASN A 57 -10.04 -7.50 6.05
N ASP A 58 -11.00 -8.40 5.85
CA ASP A 58 -12.43 -8.10 5.93
C ASP A 58 -12.85 -7.55 7.31
N ASP A 59 -12.13 -7.94 8.37
CA ASP A 59 -12.35 -7.49 9.75
C ASP A 59 -11.65 -6.15 10.08
N ARG A 60 -11.03 -5.50 9.08
CA ARG A 60 -10.24 -4.26 9.20
C ARG A 60 -8.94 -4.38 9.99
N SER A 61 -8.48 -5.59 10.32
CA SER A 61 -7.08 -5.78 10.72
C SER A 61 -6.14 -5.54 9.53
N VAL A 62 -4.93 -5.05 9.81
CA VAL A 62 -3.92 -4.82 8.77
C VAL A 62 -3.35 -6.16 8.33
N ARG A 63 -3.53 -6.47 7.06
CA ARG A 63 -2.96 -7.66 6.44
C ARG A 63 -1.46 -7.44 6.17
N TRP A 64 -1.14 -6.35 5.48
CA TRP A 64 0.22 -5.89 5.21
C TRP A 64 0.24 -4.38 4.93
N ALA A 65 1.39 -3.75 5.10
CA ALA A 65 1.64 -2.38 4.67
C ALA A 65 2.94 -2.32 3.85
N ALA A 66 3.01 -1.42 2.87
CA ALA A 66 4.21 -1.27 2.05
C ALA A 66 4.33 0.13 1.44
N ASP A 67 5.56 0.48 1.09
CA ASP A 67 5.89 1.66 0.29
C ASP A 67 5.78 1.34 -1.21
N VAL A 68 4.99 2.11 -1.93
CA VAL A 68 4.75 1.95 -3.37
C VAL A 68 5.12 3.22 -4.13
N LEU A 69 5.50 3.06 -5.40
CA LEU A 69 5.55 4.15 -6.35
C LEU A 69 4.13 4.45 -6.84
N ASP A 70 3.86 5.69 -7.25
CA ASP A 70 2.58 6.04 -7.89
C ASP A 70 2.29 5.19 -9.13
N SER A 71 3.32 4.74 -9.84
CA SER A 71 3.20 3.88 -11.04
C SER A 71 2.86 2.42 -10.74
N GLU A 72 2.91 2.00 -9.48
CA GLU A 72 2.65 0.61 -9.06
C GLU A 72 1.22 0.40 -8.57
N ILE A 73 0.43 1.46 -8.55
CA ILE A 73 -0.97 1.43 -8.13
C ILE A 73 -1.88 2.10 -9.16
N GLU A 74 -3.13 1.65 -9.19
CA GLU A 74 -4.22 2.26 -9.95
C GLU A 74 -5.27 2.80 -8.97
N LEU A 75 -5.53 4.11 -9.00
CA LEU A 75 -6.57 4.72 -8.14
C LEU A 75 -7.96 4.22 -8.53
N LEU A 76 -8.76 3.88 -7.53
CA LEU A 76 -10.14 3.41 -7.70
C LEU A 76 -11.09 4.58 -7.39
N SER A 77 -11.68 5.15 -8.43
CA SER A 77 -12.68 6.23 -8.37
C SER A 77 -14.03 5.77 -7.85
#